data_AF-A0A183G1Y9-F1
#
_entry.id   AF-A0A183G1Y9-F1
#
_cell.length_a   1.000
_cell.length_b   1.000
_cell.length_c   1.000
_cell.angle_alpha   90.00
_cell.angle_beta   90.00
_cell.angle_gamma   90.00
#
_symmetry.space_group_name_H-M   'P 1'
#
loop_
_entity.id
_entity.type
_entity.pdbx_description
1 polymer ?
#
loop_
_entity_poly.entity_id
_entity_poly.type
_entity_poly.pdbx_seq_one_letter_code
_entity_poly.pdbx_strand_id
1 'polypeptide(L)'
;SSWYIVYELSFSKIKVYGFDYDYTLAVYKRSLNELIYKLSLHRLISQFKYPKEILDIPYDSEFAIRGLHFDVQSSCLLKVDAFSQIQSGLWNYSAFMFVYHSQIYSRVNKSHL
;
A
#
# COMPACT_ATOMS: atom_id res chain seq x y z
N SER A 1 -15.02 -24.75 -4.29
CA SER A 1 -13.88 -23.93 -4.73
C SER A 1 -13.92 -23.87 -6.25
N SER A 2 -13.78 -22.68 -6.82
CA SER A 2 -13.80 -22.48 -8.28
C SER A 2 -12.42 -22.01 -8.75
N TRP A 3 -11.92 -22.58 -9.84
CA TRP A 3 -10.66 -22.19 -10.45
C TRP A 3 -10.93 -21.42 -11.73
N TYR A 4 -10.21 -20.31 -11.92
CA TYR A 4 -10.24 -19.54 -13.16
C TYR A 4 -9.06 -19.95 -14.03
N ILE A 5 -9.31 -20.23 -15.31
CA ILE A 5 -8.29 -20.66 -16.28
C ILE A 5 -8.04 -19.50 -17.24
N VAL A 6 -6.83 -18.97 -17.23
CA VAL A 6 -6.41 -17.89 -18.15
C VAL A 6 -5.68 -18.46 -19.38
N TYR A 7 -4.99 -19.59 -19.22
CA TYR A 7 -4.31 -20.33 -20.29
C TYR A 7 -4.51 -21.83 -20.10
N GLU A 8 -4.43 -22.60 -21.20
CA GLU A 8 -4.53 -24.06 -21.13
C GLU A 8 -3.36 -24.65 -20.31
N LEU A 9 -3.69 -25.49 -19.32
CA LEU A 9 -2.71 -26.11 -18.43
C LEU A 9 -3.05 -27.59 -18.24
N SER A 10 -2.10 -28.47 -18.52
CA SER A 10 -2.25 -29.92 -18.30
C SER A 10 -1.50 -30.35 -17.04
N PHE A 11 -2.25 -30.62 -15.97
CA PHE A 11 -1.68 -31.05 -14.68
C PHE A 11 -0.88 -32.34 -14.78
N SER A 12 -1.25 -33.26 -15.67
CA SER A 12 -0.55 -34.53 -15.89
C SER A 12 0.90 -34.38 -16.36
N LYS A 13 1.27 -33.21 -16.92
CA LYS A 13 2.64 -32.92 -17.39
C LYS A 13 3.54 -32.30 -16.32
N ILE A 14 2.97 -31.86 -15.19
CA ILE A 14 3.69 -31.16 -14.13
C ILE A 14 4.03 -32.14 -13.00
N LYS A 15 5.32 -32.26 -12.65
CA LYS A 15 5.80 -33.21 -11.63
C LYS A 15 6.09 -32.58 -10.28
N VAL A 16 6.32 -31.28 -10.23
CA VAL A 16 6.70 -30.54 -9.03
C VAL A 16 5.87 -29.27 -8.96
N TYR A 17 5.36 -28.97 -7.77
CA TYR A 17 4.59 -27.77 -7.48
C TYR A 17 5.32 -26.97 -6.40
N GLY A 18 5.79 -25.78 -6.77
CA GLY A 18 6.34 -24.81 -5.82
C GLY A 18 5.23 -23.87 -5.35
N PHE A 19 5.15 -23.66 -4.05
CA PHE A 19 4.25 -22.68 -3.45
C PHE A 19 5.08 -21.61 -2.75
N ASP A 20 4.68 -20.35 -2.91
CA ASP A 20 5.13 -19.29 -2.03
C ASP A 20 4.61 -19.54 -0.60
N TYR A 21 5.28 -19.00 0.42
CA TYR A 21 4.88 -19.23 1.79
C TYR A 21 3.86 -18.18 2.26
N ASP A 22 4.26 -16.91 2.28
CA ASP A 22 3.45 -15.82 2.80
C ASP A 22 2.25 -15.51 1.90
N TYR A 23 1.07 -15.37 2.49
CA TYR A 23 -0.20 -15.16 1.78
C TYR A 23 -0.62 -16.25 0.79
N THR A 24 0.15 -17.32 0.62
CA THR A 24 -0.20 -18.50 -0.18
C THR A 24 -0.46 -19.72 0.71
N LEU A 25 0.52 -20.17 1.49
CA LEU A 25 0.34 -21.24 2.48
C LEU A 25 -0.05 -20.65 3.84
N ALA A 26 0.64 -19.58 4.26
CA ALA A 26 0.36 -18.84 5.48
C ALA A 26 -0.59 -17.66 5.17
N VAL A 27 -1.90 -17.88 5.34
CA VAL A 27 -2.90 -16.82 5.15
C VAL A 27 -3.04 -16.01 6.44
N TYR A 28 -2.60 -14.76 6.38
CA TYR A 28 -2.64 -13.86 7.52
C TYR A 28 -4.03 -13.24 7.74
N LYS A 29 -4.33 -12.93 9.01
CA LYS A 29 -5.53 -12.19 9.39
C LYS A 29 -5.39 -10.71 9.04
N ARG A 30 -6.52 -10.02 8.83
CA ARG A 30 -6.56 -8.56 8.58
C ARG A 30 -5.85 -7.73 9.67
N SER A 31 -5.81 -8.22 10.90
CA SER A 31 -5.09 -7.59 12.02
C SER A 31 -3.59 -7.41 11.77
N LEU A 32 -2.98 -8.20 10.87
CA LEU A 32 -1.58 -8.02 10.48
C LEU A 32 -1.34 -6.66 9.81
N ASN A 33 -2.28 -6.18 8.98
CA ASN A 33 -2.12 -4.90 8.28
C ASN A 33 -2.07 -3.73 9.27
N GLU A 34 -2.94 -3.76 10.29
CA GLU A 34 -2.94 -2.74 11.34
C GLU A 34 -1.63 -2.75 12.15
N LEU A 35 -1.08 -3.94 12.43
CA LEU A 35 0.22 -4.07 13.09
C LEU A 35 1.34 -3.49 12.24
N ILE A 36 1.40 -3.82 10.94
CA ILE A 36 2.39 -3.27 10.01
C ILE A 36 2.29 -1.75 9.95
N TYR A 37 1.07 -1.20 9.90
CA TYR A 37 0.83 0.23 9.91
C TYR A 37 1.42 0.90 11.17
N LYS A 38 1.08 0.39 12.36
CA LYS A 38 1.58 0.91 13.64
C LYS A 38 3.10 0.86 13.72
N LEU A 39 3.71 -0.27 13.35
CA LEU A 39 5.17 -0.43 13.34
C LEU A 39 5.84 0.54 12.36
N SER A 40 5.22 0.81 11.22
CA SER A 40 5.70 1.77 10.23
C SER A 40 5.69 3.20 10.76
N LEU A 41 4.62 3.63 11.43
CA LEU A 41 4.56 4.96 12.08
C LEU A 41 5.66 5.12 13.14
N HIS A 42 5.87 4.10 13.99
CA HIS A 42 6.95 4.12 14.97
C HIS A 42 8.34 4.22 14.32
N ARG A 43 8.56 3.54 13.19
CA ARG A 43 9.80 3.64 12.43
C ARG A 43 10.00 5.05 11.85
N LEU A 44 8.95 5.66 11.29
CA LEU A 44 8.98 7.04 10.78
C LEU A 44 9.39 8.05 11.85
N ILE A 45 8.83 7.94 13.07
CA ILE A 45 9.17 8.85 14.17
C ILE A 45 10.61 8.62 14.65
N SER A 46 10.96 7.37 14.92
CA SER A 46 12.24 7.02 15.56
C SER A 46 13.44 7.28 14.63
N GLN A 47 13.35 6.85 13.37
CA GLN A 47 14.45 6.89 12.40
C GLN A 47 14.42 8.12 11.50
N PHE A 48 13.23 8.56 11.08
CA PHE A 48 13.07 9.65 10.11
C PHE A 48 12.60 10.97 10.74
N LYS A 49 12.48 11.01 12.08
CA LYS A 49 12.15 12.21 12.87
C LYS A 49 10.82 12.86 12.49
N TYR A 50 9.86 12.06 12.05
CA TYR A 50 8.50 12.56 11.81
C TYR A 50 7.86 13.02 13.13
N PRO A 51 6.93 13.98 13.08
CA PRO A 51 6.20 14.46 14.25
C PRO A 51 5.45 13.31 14.95
N LYS A 52 5.34 13.35 16.28
CA LYS A 52 4.72 12.26 17.06
C LYS A 52 3.21 12.17 16.85
N GLU A 53 2.60 13.28 16.44
CA GLU A 53 1.17 13.45 16.17
C GLU A 53 0.66 12.50 15.07
N ILE A 54 1.55 11.94 14.24
CA ILE A 54 1.13 10.94 13.24
C ILE A 54 0.62 9.63 13.87
N LEU A 55 0.90 9.37 15.16
CA LEU A 55 0.35 8.23 15.90
C LEU A 55 -1.16 8.35 16.16
N ASP A 56 -1.70 9.57 16.09
CA ASP A 56 -3.12 9.81 16.30
C ASP A 56 -3.97 9.48 15.07
N ILE A 57 -3.32 9.16 13.93
CA ILE A 57 -3.99 8.77 12.70
C ILE A 57 -4.41 7.30 12.83
N PRO A 58 -5.73 7.00 12.82
CA PRO A 58 -6.19 5.62 12.92
C PRO A 58 -5.89 4.86 11.61
N TYR A 59 -5.66 3.56 11.75
CA TYR A 59 -5.58 2.68 10.58
C TYR A 59 -6.96 2.56 9.92
N ASP A 60 -7.04 2.87 8.64
CA ASP A 60 -8.22 2.68 7.79
C ASP A 60 -7.98 1.52 6.82
N SER A 61 -8.76 0.44 6.96
CA SER A 61 -8.63 -0.75 6.11
C SER A 61 -9.20 -0.56 4.71
N GLU A 62 -10.06 0.42 4.51
CA GLU A 62 -10.72 0.70 3.22
C GLU A 62 -9.96 1.75 2.40
N PHE A 63 -9.06 2.50 3.04
CA PHE A 63 -8.28 3.55 2.38
C PHE A 63 -7.45 3.04 1.19
N ALA A 64 -6.70 1.95 1.39
CA ALA A 64 -5.81 1.40 0.38
C ALA A 64 -6.35 0.09 -0.17
N ILE A 65 -6.63 0.06 -1.47
CA ILE A 65 -7.00 -1.15 -2.20
C ILE A 65 -5.80 -1.75 -2.94
N ARG A 66 -5.80 -3.07 -3.14
CA ARG A 66 -4.70 -3.76 -3.84
C ARG A 66 -4.55 -3.25 -5.28
N GLY A 67 -3.30 -3.06 -5.68
CA GLY A 67 -2.93 -2.63 -7.04
C GLY A 67 -3.12 -1.14 -7.30
N LEU A 68 -2.99 -0.31 -6.26
CA LEU A 68 -2.72 1.12 -6.42
C LEU A 68 -1.22 1.34 -6.72
N HIS A 69 -0.93 2.37 -7.49
CA HIS A 69 0.41 2.84 -7.79
C HIS A 69 0.69 4.13 -7.01
N PHE A 70 1.84 4.22 -6.34
CA PHE A 70 2.24 5.43 -5.62
C PHE A 70 3.24 6.23 -6.46
N ASP A 71 2.84 7.44 -6.86
CA ASP A 71 3.73 8.41 -7.48
C ASP A 71 4.44 9.21 -6.39
N VAL A 72 5.75 9.00 -6.27
CA VAL A 72 6.59 9.67 -5.28
C VAL A 72 6.70 11.18 -5.54
N GLN A 73 6.75 11.60 -6.80
CA GLN A 73 6.97 13.00 -7.17
C GLN A 73 5.73 13.84 -6.84
N SER A 74 4.54 13.34 -7.16
CA SER A 74 3.28 14.03 -6.86
C SER A 74 2.64 13.59 -5.54
N SER A 75 3.22 12.61 -4.83
CA SER A 75 2.65 12.02 -3.60
C SER A 75 1.20 11.54 -3.77
N CYS A 76 0.87 10.98 -4.93
CA CYS A 76 -0.48 10.53 -5.26
C CYS A 76 -0.58 8.99 -5.30
N LEU A 77 -1.72 8.46 -4.87
CA LEU A 77 -2.10 7.05 -5.06
C LEU A 77 -3.05 6.95 -6.26
N LEU A 78 -2.67 6.17 -7.27
CA LEU A 78 -3.36 6.08 -8.55
C LEU A 78 -3.83 4.65 -8.82
N LYS A 79 -5.05 4.50 -9.35
CA LYS A 79 -5.48 3.24 -9.95
C LYS A 79 -5.25 3.34 -11.44
N VAL A 80 -4.34 2.52 -11.96
CA VAL A 80 -4.01 2.47 -13.38
C VAL A 80 -4.55 1.20 -14.01
N ASP A 81 -4.96 1.30 -15.28
CA ASP A 81 -5.34 0.14 -16.08
C ASP A 81 -4.12 -0.56 -16.72
N ALA A 82 -4.37 -1.62 -17.49
CA ALA A 82 -3.32 -2.37 -18.19
C ALA A 82 -2.57 -1.55 -19.26
N PHE A 83 -3.09 -0.40 -19.66
CA PHE A 83 -2.51 0.53 -20.63
C PHE A 83 -1.91 1.77 -19.95
N SER A 84 -1.70 1.70 -18.63
CA SER A 84 -1.15 2.79 -17.81
C SER A 84 -1.97 4.08 -17.82
N GLN A 85 -3.27 4.00 -18.09
CA GLN A 85 -4.19 5.13 -17.98
C GLN A 85 -4.79 5.21 -16.58
N ILE A 86 -4.96 6.43 -16.07
CA ILE A 86 -5.58 6.67 -14.76
C ILE A 86 -7.08 6.41 -14.86
N GLN A 87 -7.61 5.53 -14.01
CA GLN A 87 -9.05 5.30 -13.94
C GLN A 87 -9.78 6.51 -13.34
N SER A 88 -10.83 6.95 -14.03
CA SER A 88 -11.70 8.04 -13.58
C SER A 88 -12.47 7.62 -12.32
N GLY A 89 -12.36 8.42 -11.24
CA GLY A 89 -13.11 8.22 -10.00
C GLY A 89 -12.28 8.20 -8.71
N LEU A 90 -10.94 8.20 -8.78
CA LEU A 90 -10.08 8.15 -7.60
C LEU A 90 -9.66 9.52 -7.02
N TRP A 91 -10.20 10.63 -7.53
CA TRP A 91 -9.82 12.01 -7.16
C TRP A 91 -9.82 12.26 -5.65
N ASN A 92 -10.72 11.60 -4.91
CA ASN A 92 -10.87 11.74 -3.46
C ASN A 92 -9.63 11.24 -2.68
N TYR A 93 -8.94 10.22 -3.18
CA TYR A 93 -7.75 9.64 -2.53
C TYR A 93 -6.47 10.39 -2.88
N SER A 94 -6.35 10.84 -4.13
CA SER A 94 -5.23 11.68 -4.59
C SER A 94 -5.16 13.01 -3.84
N ALA A 95 -6.31 13.61 -3.52
CA ALA A 95 -6.37 14.86 -2.77
C ALA A 95 -5.90 14.73 -1.31
N PHE A 96 -6.20 13.61 -0.64
CA PHE A 96 -5.89 13.42 0.78
C PHE A 96 -4.37 13.27 1.04
N MET A 97 -3.67 12.54 0.18
CA MET A 97 -2.21 12.35 0.31
C MET A 97 -1.40 13.61 -0.04
N PHE A 98 -1.87 14.39 -1.02
CA PHE A 98 -1.25 15.66 -1.42
C PHE A 98 -1.24 16.69 -0.26
N VAL A 99 -2.34 16.76 0.50
CA VAL A 99 -2.45 17.62 1.68
C VAL A 99 -1.51 17.16 2.81
N TYR A 100 -1.39 15.86 3.04
CA TYR A 100 -0.55 15.32 4.12
C TYR A 100 0.96 15.49 3.85
N HIS A 101 1.43 15.20 2.63
CA HIS A 101 2.86 15.28 2.33
C HIS A 101 3.37 16.73 2.31
N SER A 102 2.61 17.66 1.73
CA SER A 102 2.99 19.09 1.72
C SER A 102 3.10 19.68 3.13
N GLN A 103 2.23 19.30 4.07
CA GLN A 103 2.30 19.74 5.46
C GLN A 103 3.47 19.10 6.24
N ILE A 104 3.78 17.82 6.02
CA ILE A 104 4.87 17.14 6.71
C ILE A 104 6.23 17.58 6.16
N TYR A 105 6.40 17.62 4.84
CA TYR A 105 7.66 18.00 4.19
C TYR A 105 8.05 19.46 4.51
N SER A 106 7.08 20.38 4.53
CA SER A 106 7.32 21.78 4.90
C SER A 106 7.65 21.98 6.38
N ARG A 107 7.17 21.10 7.28
CA ARG A 107 7.50 21.13 8.71
C ARG A 107 8.88 20.54 9.01
N VAL A 108 9.25 19.43 8.37
CA VAL A 108 10.56 18.78 8.58
C VAL A 108 11.70 19.63 8.04
N ASN A 109 11.54 20.30 6.90
CA ASN A 109 12.59 21.19 6.36
C ASN A 109 12.71 22.55 7.08
N LYS A 110 11.66 23.00 7.80
CA LYS A 110 11.75 24.22 8.63
C LYS A 110 12.48 24.00 9.95
N SER A 111 12.57 22.77 10.45
CA SER A 111 13.34 22.44 11.67
C SER A 111 14.85 22.29 11.44
N HIS A 112 15.32 22.45 10.20
CA HIS A 112 16.74 22.41 9.82
C HIS A 112 17.28 23.76 9.33
N LEU A 113 16.53 24.86 9.54
CA LEU A 113 16.97 26.25 9.40
C LEU A 113 16.93 26.96 10.75
#